data_AF-A0A2Z2MJ45-F1
#
_entry.id   AF-A0A2Z2MJ45-F1
#
_cell.length_a   1.000
_cell.length_b   1.000
_cell.length_c   1.000
_cell.angle_alpha   90.00
_cell.angle_beta   90.00
_cell.angle_gamma   90.00
#
_symmetry.space_group_name_H-M   'P 1'
#
loop_
_entity.id
_entity.type
_entity.pdbx_description
1 polymer ?
#
loop_
_entity_poly.entity_id
_entity_poly.type
_entity_poly.pdbx_seq_one_letter_code
_entity_poly.pdbx_strand_id
1 'polypeptide(L)'
;MRKIGIIAVVFLLLGATIPSASAGDLLNYIWDTRTYQHPYPTDVRPGDLVYGHSPDLFNAIIPGYWIHVAMVAWYNDTIDDWMVIEAKIGKGVIVSPLSEFLSRYDVVALQRVKTTDDVRQRAIEFAYQQLGKPYNYNYIGKPKVYDDKYYCSQLVWAAYLVASNYEINLDLNDGAFDWTYFYSVAPQEVYDDPMTYTIYKHEA
;
A
#
# COMPACT_ATOMS: atom_id res chain seq x y z
N MET A 1 16.99 21.99 16.05
CA MET A 1 15.83 21.77 16.94
C MET A 1 14.56 21.67 16.10
N ARG A 2 13.59 20.84 16.49
CA ARG A 2 12.39 20.35 15.75
C ARG A 2 12.58 19.01 14.98
N LYS A 3 12.92 17.94 15.70
CA LYS A 3 12.66 16.53 15.30
C LYS A 3 11.68 15.82 16.25
N ILE A 4 11.04 16.56 17.16
CA ILE A 4 10.24 16.01 18.27
C ILE A 4 8.73 15.94 17.90
N GLY A 5 8.32 16.57 16.80
CA GLY A 5 6.89 16.76 16.48
C GLY A 5 6.15 15.55 15.89
N ILE A 6 6.84 14.58 15.28
CA ILE A 6 6.17 13.47 14.58
C ILE A 6 5.88 12.29 15.53
N ILE A 7 6.76 12.03 16.49
CA ILE A 7 6.60 10.96 17.48
C ILE A 7 5.36 11.20 18.35
N ALA A 8 5.08 12.45 18.72
CA ALA A 8 3.94 12.79 19.57
C ALA A 8 2.57 12.62 18.90
N VAL A 9 2.47 12.76 17.57
CA VAL A 9 1.19 12.70 16.85
C VAL A 9 0.66 11.26 16.75
N VAL A 10 1.55 10.26 16.70
CA VAL A 10 1.15 8.84 16.68
C VAL A 10 0.72 8.37 18.08
N PHE A 11 1.37 8.85 19.14
CA PHE A 11 0.99 8.52 20.53
C PHE A 11 -0.34 9.15 20.97
N LEU A 12 -0.78 10.23 20.33
CA LEU A 12 -1.99 10.96 20.74
C LEU A 12 -3.31 10.33 20.28
N LEU A 13 -3.28 9.26 19.47
CA LEU A 13 -4.49 8.63 18.93
C LEU A 13 -4.96 7.35 19.64
N LEU A 14 -4.17 6.74 20.51
CA LEU A 14 -4.58 5.48 21.17
C LEU A 14 -4.17 5.45 22.64
N GLY A 15 -5.07 5.97 23.50
CA GLY A 15 -5.12 5.60 24.90
C GLY A 15 -5.64 4.18 25.07
N ALA A 16 -4.84 3.18 24.72
CA ALA A 16 -5.05 1.79 25.12
C ALA A 16 -3.72 1.06 25.02
N THR A 17 -3.41 0.31 26.08
CA THR A 17 -2.18 -0.44 26.33
C THR A 17 -1.63 -1.16 25.08
N ILE A 18 -0.61 -0.59 24.45
CA ILE A 18 0.17 -1.26 23.40
C ILE A 18 1.21 -2.14 24.10
N PRO A 19 1.19 -3.47 23.91
CA PRO A 19 2.30 -4.32 24.33
C PRO A 19 3.55 -3.87 23.58
N SER A 20 4.67 -3.74 24.30
CA SER A 20 6.02 -3.31 23.90
C SER A 20 6.51 -3.60 22.46
N ALA A 21 5.84 -3.09 21.43
CA ALA A 21 6.36 -2.90 20.08
C ALA A 21 7.06 -1.55 20.06
N SER A 22 8.34 -1.56 19.71
CA SER A 22 9.25 -0.49 20.07
C SER A 22 9.12 0.69 19.10
N ALA A 23 9.40 1.91 19.57
CA ALA A 23 9.58 3.06 18.68
C ALA A 23 10.61 2.79 17.56
N GLY A 24 11.48 1.79 17.72
CA GLY A 24 12.40 1.30 16.70
C GLY A 24 11.70 0.78 15.44
N ASP A 25 10.55 0.11 15.55
CA ASP A 25 9.89 -0.51 14.39
C ASP A 25 9.23 0.55 13.48
N LEU A 26 8.62 1.58 14.10
CA LEU A 26 8.15 2.77 13.38
C LEU A 26 9.29 3.54 12.73
N LEU A 27 10.42 3.69 13.43
CA LEU A 27 11.61 4.30 12.86
C LEU A 27 12.11 3.47 11.67
N ASN A 28 12.14 2.15 11.77
CA ASN A 28 12.64 1.30 10.69
C ASN A 28 11.80 1.40 9.42
N TYR A 29 10.47 1.50 9.54
CA TYR A 29 9.59 1.68 8.38
C TYR A 29 9.70 3.09 7.75
N ILE A 30 9.78 4.13 8.58
CA ILE A 30 9.89 5.53 8.11
C ILE A 30 11.27 5.77 7.47
N TRP A 31 12.32 5.18 8.05
CA TRP A 31 13.71 5.42 7.69
C TRP A 31 14.36 4.28 6.88
N ASP A 32 13.62 3.22 6.58
CA ASP A 32 14.05 2.09 5.74
C ASP A 32 15.33 1.39 6.25
N THR A 33 15.34 1.00 7.52
CA THR A 33 16.55 0.48 8.17
C THR A 33 16.63 -1.05 8.24
N ARG A 34 15.53 -1.77 8.00
CA ARG A 34 15.51 -3.23 7.84
C ARG A 34 15.46 -3.55 6.35
N THR A 35 16.47 -4.27 5.87
CA THR A 35 16.55 -4.71 4.47
C THR A 35 16.44 -6.23 4.40
N TYR A 36 15.26 -6.73 4.06
CA TYR A 36 15.01 -8.13 3.73
C TYR A 36 15.49 -8.44 2.30
N GLN A 37 15.72 -9.72 2.01
CA GLN A 37 16.15 -10.18 0.70
C GLN A 37 15.12 -11.17 0.15
N HIS A 38 14.68 -10.91 -1.08
CA HIS A 38 13.74 -11.76 -1.78
C HIS A 38 14.24 -12.05 -3.20
N PRO A 39 14.02 -13.26 -3.74
CA PRO A 39 14.20 -13.51 -5.16
C PRO A 39 13.35 -12.52 -5.95
N TYR A 40 13.95 -11.80 -6.89
CA TYR A 40 13.21 -10.81 -7.67
C TYR A 40 12.09 -11.49 -8.50
N PRO A 41 10.85 -10.98 -8.47
CA PRO A 41 9.71 -11.62 -9.15
C PRO A 41 9.90 -11.63 -10.68
N THR A 42 9.42 -12.69 -11.33
CA THR A 42 9.38 -12.85 -12.79
C THR A 42 7.95 -12.64 -13.32
N ASP A 43 7.79 -12.36 -14.62
CA ASP A 43 6.50 -12.00 -15.26
C ASP A 43 5.78 -10.80 -14.61
N VAL A 44 6.53 -9.86 -14.02
CA VAL A 44 5.97 -8.59 -13.54
C VAL A 44 5.44 -7.77 -14.73
N ARG A 45 4.27 -7.15 -14.58
CA ARG A 45 3.65 -6.32 -15.61
C ARG A 45 3.09 -5.01 -15.02
N PRO A 46 2.95 -3.96 -15.86
CA PRO A 46 2.22 -2.75 -15.49
C PRO A 46 0.82 -3.07 -14.96
N GLY A 47 0.50 -2.48 -13.80
CA GLY A 47 -0.75 -2.63 -13.07
C GLY A 47 -0.73 -3.74 -12.01
N ASP A 48 0.28 -4.60 -11.97
CA ASP A 48 0.39 -5.59 -10.88
C ASP A 48 0.46 -4.87 -9.52
N LEU A 49 -0.13 -5.50 -8.51
CA LEU A 49 -0.17 -5.00 -7.14
C LEU A 49 0.89 -5.72 -6.33
N VAL A 50 1.77 -4.97 -5.67
CA VAL A 50 2.77 -5.51 -4.76
C VAL A 50 2.37 -5.23 -3.31
N TYR A 51 2.43 -6.27 -2.49
CA TYR A 51 2.03 -6.25 -1.08
C TYR A 51 3.22 -6.52 -0.18
N GLY A 52 3.20 -5.87 0.97
CA GLY A 52 4.21 -6.02 2.01
C GLY A 52 3.59 -6.35 3.35
N HIS A 53 4.20 -7.31 4.06
CA HIS A 53 3.92 -7.65 5.45
C HIS A 53 5.19 -7.48 6.28
N SER A 54 5.03 -7.13 7.55
CA SER A 54 6.09 -7.21 8.56
C SER A 54 5.45 -7.42 9.93
N PRO A 55 6.14 -8.07 10.89
CA PRO A 55 5.59 -8.41 12.20
C PRO A 55 5.45 -7.21 13.14
N ASP A 56 5.44 -5.99 12.59
CA ASP A 56 5.60 -4.74 13.32
C ASP A 56 4.26 -4.10 13.72
N LEU A 57 4.34 -3.03 14.54
CA LEU A 57 3.25 -2.23 15.13
C LEU A 57 2.09 -1.87 14.16
N PHE A 58 2.33 -1.91 12.84
CA PHE A 58 1.31 -1.62 11.83
C PHE A 58 0.16 -2.63 11.80
N ASN A 59 0.33 -3.87 12.28
CA ASN A 59 -0.80 -4.79 12.47
C ASN A 59 -1.86 -4.22 13.45
N ALA A 60 -1.47 -3.27 14.31
CA ALA A 60 -2.39 -2.59 15.25
C ALA A 60 -3.08 -1.34 14.66
N ILE A 61 -2.62 -0.83 13.51
CA ILE A 61 -3.13 0.42 12.88
C ILE A 61 -3.75 0.14 11.51
N ILE A 62 -3.18 -0.78 10.75
CA ILE A 62 -3.64 -1.25 9.44
C ILE A 62 -4.15 -2.68 9.66
N PRO A 63 -5.47 -2.86 9.75
CA PRO A 63 -6.05 -4.17 10.00
C PRO A 63 -5.80 -5.12 8.82
N GLY A 64 -5.50 -6.38 9.13
CA GLY A 64 -5.21 -7.42 8.14
C GLY A 64 -3.77 -7.96 8.23
N TYR A 65 -3.44 -8.95 7.41
CA TYR A 65 -2.08 -9.49 7.32
C TYR A 65 -1.20 -8.58 6.47
N TRP A 66 -1.70 -8.12 5.32
CA TRP A 66 -0.97 -7.17 4.48
C TRP A 66 -1.06 -5.74 5.03
N ILE A 67 0.09 -5.15 5.34
CA ILE A 67 0.17 -3.80 5.94
C ILE A 67 0.44 -2.71 4.90
N HIS A 68 0.76 -3.08 3.67
CA HIS A 68 1.05 -2.13 2.61
C HIS A 68 0.77 -2.72 1.23
N VAL A 69 0.34 -1.86 0.30
CA VAL A 69 0.14 -2.21 -1.10
C VAL A 69 0.57 -1.05 -2.00
N ALA A 70 1.18 -1.37 -3.13
CA ALA A 70 1.56 -0.43 -4.18
C ALA A 70 1.24 -1.01 -5.56
N MET A 71 1.29 -0.17 -6.59
CA MET A 71 1.02 -0.58 -7.97
C MET A 71 2.28 -0.46 -8.82
N VAL A 72 2.65 -1.55 -9.49
CA VAL A 72 3.70 -1.58 -10.51
C VAL A 72 3.29 -0.71 -11.69
N ALA A 73 4.17 0.19 -12.11
CA ALA A 73 3.87 1.21 -13.09
C ALA A 73 4.63 1.01 -14.40
N TRP A 74 5.97 1.13 -14.40
CA TRP A 74 6.80 0.95 -15.60
C TRP A 74 8.14 0.31 -15.24
N TYR A 75 8.82 -0.25 -16.25
CA TYR A 75 10.19 -0.72 -16.10
C TYR A 75 11.16 0.41 -16.42
N ASN A 76 12.19 0.59 -15.60
CA ASN A 76 13.22 1.61 -15.77
C ASN A 76 14.56 0.97 -16.14
N ASP A 77 14.88 0.99 -17.44
CA ASP A 77 16.12 0.41 -17.99
C ASP A 77 17.40 1.04 -17.42
N THR A 78 17.34 2.24 -16.84
CA THR A 78 18.54 2.91 -16.29
C THR A 78 18.99 2.29 -14.97
N ILE A 79 18.04 1.79 -14.17
CA ILE A 79 18.32 1.15 -12.89
C ILE A 79 18.00 -0.35 -12.88
N ASP A 80 17.60 -0.88 -14.04
CA ASP A 80 17.27 -2.30 -14.26
C ASP A 80 16.16 -2.82 -13.32
N ASP A 81 15.17 -1.97 -12.99
CA ASP A 81 14.15 -2.23 -11.97
C ASP A 81 12.75 -1.80 -12.40
N TRP A 82 11.73 -2.47 -11.86
CA TRP A 82 10.35 -2.01 -11.97
C TRP A 82 10.14 -0.82 -11.02
N MET A 83 9.32 0.13 -11.44
CA MET A 83 8.92 1.26 -10.61
C MET A 83 7.52 1.00 -10.07
N VAL A 84 7.29 1.33 -8.79
CA VAL A 84 5.98 1.25 -8.15
C VAL A 84 5.51 2.63 -7.74
N ILE A 85 4.22 2.89 -7.88
CA ILE A 85 3.55 4.06 -7.31
C ILE A 85 2.89 3.63 -6.01
N GLU A 86 3.22 4.32 -4.92
CA GLU A 86 2.74 4.01 -3.58
C GLU A 86 2.37 5.26 -2.80
N ALA A 87 1.32 5.20 -1.98
CA ALA A 87 1.14 6.16 -0.90
C ALA A 87 1.88 5.63 0.33
N LYS A 88 2.96 6.29 0.76
CA LYS A 88 3.82 5.86 1.89
C LYS A 88 3.67 6.79 3.09
N ILE A 89 3.59 6.20 4.29
CA ILE A 89 3.50 6.97 5.56
C ILE A 89 4.66 7.96 5.64
N GLY A 90 4.35 9.23 5.93
CA GLY A 90 5.33 10.30 6.08
C GLY A 90 5.88 10.88 4.77
N LYS A 91 5.65 10.24 3.62
CA LYS A 91 6.08 10.74 2.29
C LYS A 91 4.92 11.10 1.36
N GLY A 92 3.73 10.51 1.54
CA GLY A 92 2.60 10.68 0.63
C GLY A 92 2.73 9.80 -0.62
N VAL A 93 2.13 10.22 -1.73
CA VAL A 93 2.16 9.48 -3.00
C VAL A 93 3.49 9.73 -3.70
N ILE A 94 4.28 8.67 -3.87
CA ILE A 94 5.63 8.69 -4.43
C ILE A 94 5.84 7.55 -5.43
N VAL A 95 6.97 7.60 -6.12
CA VAL A 95 7.50 6.50 -6.92
C VAL A 95 8.72 5.92 -6.21
N SER A 96 8.80 4.60 -6.13
CA SER A 96 9.94 3.87 -5.58
C SER A 96 10.34 2.73 -6.51
N PRO A 97 11.60 2.27 -6.53
CA PRO A 97 11.97 1.01 -7.17
C PRO A 97 11.26 -0.18 -6.51
N LEU A 98 10.93 -1.22 -7.27
CA LEU A 98 10.29 -2.42 -6.77
C LEU A 98 11.25 -3.16 -5.84
N SER A 99 12.55 -3.22 -6.16
CA SER A 99 13.54 -3.80 -5.24
C SER A 99 13.56 -3.12 -3.86
N GLU A 100 13.46 -1.79 -3.81
CA GLU A 100 13.35 -1.03 -2.56
C GLU A 100 12.05 -1.37 -1.83
N PHE A 101 10.93 -1.51 -2.55
CA PHE A 101 9.68 -1.96 -1.95
C PHE A 101 9.83 -3.33 -1.31
N LEU A 102 10.37 -4.29 -2.07
CA LEU A 102 10.53 -5.68 -1.62
C LEU A 102 11.44 -5.77 -0.39
N SER A 103 12.52 -4.98 -0.33
CA SER A 103 13.45 -5.05 0.80
C SER A 103 12.87 -4.56 2.14
N ARG A 104 11.71 -3.90 2.16
CA ARG A 104 11.13 -3.35 3.39
C ARG A 104 10.35 -4.36 4.24
N TYR A 105 10.02 -5.50 3.67
CA TYR A 105 9.01 -6.43 4.22
C TYR A 105 9.60 -7.82 4.41
N ASP A 106 9.18 -8.55 5.45
CA ASP A 106 9.63 -9.93 5.64
C ASP A 106 8.85 -10.90 4.76
N VAL A 107 7.61 -10.56 4.40
CA VAL A 107 6.79 -11.28 3.44
C VAL A 107 6.26 -10.33 2.38
N VAL A 108 6.38 -10.76 1.13
CA VAL A 108 5.95 -10.00 -0.05
C VAL A 108 5.07 -10.88 -0.95
N ALA A 109 4.15 -10.25 -1.65
CA ALA A 109 3.39 -10.90 -2.71
C ALA A 109 3.13 -9.93 -3.87
N LEU A 110 3.01 -10.48 -5.08
CA LEU A 110 2.45 -9.75 -6.22
C LEU A 110 1.16 -10.42 -6.64
N GLN A 111 0.16 -9.61 -6.95
CA GLN A 111 -1.07 -10.05 -7.59
C GLN A 111 -1.33 -9.28 -8.87
N ARG A 112 -2.09 -9.90 -9.77
CA ARG A 112 -2.58 -9.26 -10.99
C ARG A 112 -4.10 -9.12 -10.94
N VAL A 113 -4.59 -7.95 -11.34
CA VAL A 113 -6.03 -7.70 -11.51
C VAL A 113 -6.50 -8.34 -12.83
N LYS A 114 -7.61 -9.08 -12.78
CA LYS A 114 -8.28 -9.78 -13.89
C LYS A 114 -8.98 -8.78 -14.80
N THR A 115 -8.19 -8.03 -15.56
CA THR A 115 -8.67 -7.00 -16.47
C THR A 115 -7.72 -6.79 -17.65
N THR A 116 -8.12 -5.96 -18.60
CA THR A 116 -7.33 -5.67 -19.81
C THR A 116 -6.09 -4.83 -19.50
N ASP A 117 -5.09 -4.87 -20.39
CA ASP A 117 -3.92 -4.00 -20.28
C ASP A 117 -4.32 -2.51 -20.27
N ASP A 118 -5.34 -2.13 -21.04
CA ASP A 118 -5.83 -0.74 -21.09
C ASP A 118 -6.41 -0.24 -19.76
N VAL A 119 -7.09 -1.10 -18.99
CA VAL A 119 -7.58 -0.73 -17.65
C VAL A 119 -6.40 -0.59 -16.69
N ARG A 120 -5.43 -1.52 -16.75
CA ARG A 120 -4.22 -1.44 -15.91
C ARG A 120 -3.41 -0.18 -16.19
N GLN A 121 -3.24 0.17 -17.45
CA GLN A 121 -2.55 1.38 -17.87
C GLN A 121 -3.26 2.65 -17.36
N ARG A 122 -4.59 2.72 -17.48
CA ARG A 122 -5.37 3.85 -16.95
C ARG A 122 -5.34 3.93 -15.42
N ALA A 123 -5.26 2.80 -14.73
CA ALA A 123 -5.07 2.79 -13.28
C ALA A 123 -3.71 3.40 -12.91
N ILE A 124 -2.64 3.03 -13.62
CA ILE A 124 -1.31 3.62 -13.46
C ILE A 124 -1.35 5.13 -13.71
N GLU A 125 -1.99 5.58 -14.79
CA GLU A 125 -2.14 7.00 -15.11
C GLU A 125 -2.87 7.77 -14.01
N PHE A 126 -3.96 7.20 -13.47
CA PHE A 126 -4.65 7.79 -12.33
C PHE A 126 -3.71 7.93 -11.13
N ALA A 127 -3.02 6.87 -10.73
CA ALA A 127 -2.12 6.91 -9.57
C ALA A 127 -0.95 7.88 -9.78
N TYR A 128 -0.41 7.94 -11.00
CA TYR A 128 0.65 8.86 -11.38
C TYR A 128 0.22 10.32 -11.24
N GLN A 129 -1.03 10.66 -11.59
CA GLN A 129 -1.58 12.00 -11.38
C GLN A 129 -1.74 12.38 -9.90
N GLN A 130 -1.64 11.41 -8.97
CA GLN A 130 -1.73 11.67 -7.54
C GLN A 130 -0.36 11.95 -6.89
N LEU A 131 0.74 11.87 -7.64
CA LEU A 131 2.09 12.09 -7.12
C LEU A 131 2.22 13.43 -6.38
N GLY A 132 2.86 13.38 -5.21
CA GLY A 132 3.05 14.53 -4.32
C GLY A 132 1.89 14.80 -3.36
N LYS A 133 0.73 14.14 -3.51
CA LYS A 133 -0.35 14.25 -2.51
C LYS A 133 0.10 13.66 -1.17
N PRO A 134 -0.27 14.27 -0.03
CA PRO A 134 0.09 13.79 1.29
C PRO A 134 -0.57 12.44 1.62
N TYR A 135 -0.04 11.80 2.66
CA TYR A 135 -0.59 10.54 3.17
C TYR A 135 -1.91 10.76 3.93
N ASN A 136 -2.89 9.90 3.72
CA ASN A 136 -4.14 9.93 4.47
C ASN A 136 -4.04 9.09 5.75
N TYR A 137 -4.15 9.72 6.91
CA TYR A 137 -4.11 9.02 8.21
C TYR A 137 -5.49 8.63 8.74
N ASN A 138 -6.56 8.89 7.98
CA ASN A 138 -7.93 8.53 8.37
C ASN A 138 -8.28 7.13 7.86
N TYR A 139 -8.09 6.13 8.72
CA TYR A 139 -8.39 4.70 8.46
C TYR A 139 -9.76 4.24 8.97
N ILE A 140 -10.57 5.14 9.51
CA ILE A 140 -11.88 4.79 10.08
C ILE A 140 -13.04 5.33 9.24
N GLY A 141 -12.78 6.34 8.41
CA GLY A 141 -13.79 6.99 7.56
C GLY A 141 -13.88 6.36 6.18
N LYS A 142 -15.03 6.57 5.53
CA LYS A 142 -15.24 6.20 4.12
C LYS A 142 -14.20 6.90 3.24
N PRO A 143 -13.39 6.16 2.47
CA PRO A 143 -12.43 6.77 1.56
C PRO A 143 -13.15 7.48 0.41
N LYS A 144 -12.46 8.45 -0.18
CA LYS A 144 -12.91 9.12 -1.40
C LYS A 144 -12.07 8.67 -2.58
N VAL A 145 -12.72 8.52 -3.73
CA VAL A 145 -12.05 8.23 -5.00
C VAL A 145 -11.10 9.35 -5.38
N TYR A 146 -11.61 10.59 -5.41
CA TYR A 146 -10.82 11.80 -5.63
C TYR A 146 -10.63 12.49 -4.28
N ASP A 147 -9.46 12.27 -3.67
CA ASP A 147 -9.12 12.80 -2.35
C ASP A 147 -7.87 13.67 -2.44
N ASP A 148 -7.73 14.56 -1.48
CA ASP A 148 -6.62 15.51 -1.35
C ASP A 148 -5.36 14.78 -0.84
N LYS A 149 -5.55 13.56 -0.33
CA LYS A 149 -4.58 12.69 0.33
C LYS A 149 -4.98 11.23 0.15
N TYR A 150 -4.01 10.33 0.08
CA TYR A 150 -4.27 8.89 -0.07
C TYR A 150 -3.49 8.07 0.95
N TYR A 151 -4.09 7.00 1.46
CA TYR A 151 -3.34 5.89 2.04
C TYR A 151 -3.13 4.80 0.97
N CYS A 152 -2.32 3.79 1.27
CA CYS A 152 -1.80 2.82 0.30
C CYS A 152 -2.90 2.11 -0.50
N SER A 153 -3.82 1.42 0.18
CA SER A 153 -4.94 0.72 -0.46
C SER A 153 -6.00 1.66 -1.04
N GLN A 154 -6.23 2.85 -0.46
CA GLN A 154 -7.12 3.87 -1.06
C GLN A 154 -6.67 4.26 -2.46
N LEU A 155 -5.35 4.46 -2.65
CA LEU A 155 -4.78 4.84 -3.94
C LEU A 155 -5.04 3.76 -4.99
N VAL A 156 -4.75 2.50 -4.64
CA VAL A 156 -4.93 1.35 -5.53
C VAL A 156 -6.40 1.13 -5.87
N TRP A 157 -7.27 1.14 -4.86
CA TRP A 157 -8.72 1.02 -5.03
C TRP A 157 -9.28 2.11 -5.93
N ALA A 158 -8.98 3.38 -5.64
CA ALA A 158 -9.46 4.51 -6.43
C ALA A 158 -8.98 4.45 -7.88
N ALA A 159 -7.71 4.04 -8.10
CA ALA A 159 -7.12 3.89 -9.42
C ALA A 159 -7.87 2.87 -10.27
N TYR A 160 -8.09 1.66 -9.74
CA TYR A 160 -8.81 0.61 -10.47
C TYR A 160 -10.29 0.89 -10.62
N LEU A 161 -10.92 1.51 -9.62
CA LEU A 161 -12.32 1.89 -9.71
C LEU A 161 -12.54 2.94 -10.81
N VAL A 162 -11.70 3.99 -10.89
CA VAL A 162 -11.81 4.99 -11.96
C VAL A 162 -11.43 4.40 -13.32
N ALA A 163 -10.33 3.65 -13.39
CA ALA A 163 -9.87 3.05 -14.63
C ALA A 163 -10.85 2.01 -15.18
N SER A 164 -11.66 1.38 -14.34
CA SER A 164 -12.67 0.43 -14.81
C SER A 164 -14.03 1.06 -15.10
N ASN A 165 -14.16 2.39 -15.06
CA ASN A 165 -15.46 3.08 -15.08
C ASN A 165 -16.41 2.57 -13.98
N TYR A 166 -15.86 2.35 -12.78
CA TYR A 166 -16.54 1.90 -11.56
C TYR A 166 -17.03 0.44 -11.60
N GLU A 167 -16.42 -0.41 -12.43
CA GLU A 167 -16.75 -1.85 -12.52
C GLU A 167 -15.88 -2.74 -11.62
N ILE A 168 -14.61 -2.37 -11.40
CA ILE A 168 -13.65 -3.09 -10.56
C ILE A 168 -13.57 -2.36 -9.22
N ASN A 169 -14.34 -2.85 -8.26
CA ASN A 169 -14.32 -2.38 -6.89
C ASN A 169 -13.48 -3.32 -6.02
N LEU A 170 -12.21 -2.97 -5.78
CA LEU A 170 -11.28 -3.73 -4.92
C LEU A 170 -11.53 -3.48 -3.42
N ASP A 171 -12.80 -3.45 -3.03
CA ASP A 171 -13.31 -3.27 -1.67
C ASP A 171 -14.38 -4.35 -1.47
N LEU A 172 -13.97 -5.45 -0.83
CA LEU A 172 -14.82 -6.62 -0.65
C LEU A 172 -16.12 -6.31 0.10
N ASN A 173 -16.12 -5.30 0.97
CA ASN A 173 -17.28 -4.91 1.75
C ASN A 173 -18.08 -3.76 1.11
N ASP A 174 -17.70 -3.32 -0.10
CA ASP A 174 -18.38 -2.28 -0.88
C ASP A 174 -18.69 -1.00 -0.05
N GLY A 175 -17.72 -0.56 0.76
CA GLY A 175 -17.85 0.61 1.62
C GLY A 175 -18.87 0.47 2.76
N ALA A 176 -19.32 -0.75 3.06
CA ALA A 176 -20.05 -1.08 4.27
C ALA A 176 -19.11 -1.13 5.48
N PHE A 177 -19.70 -1.18 6.68
CA PHE A 177 -18.92 -1.23 7.91
C PHE A 177 -18.44 -2.65 8.17
N ASP A 178 -17.14 -2.82 8.41
CA ASP A 178 -16.53 -4.03 8.93
C ASP A 178 -15.95 -3.77 10.33
N TRP A 179 -16.01 -4.75 11.24
CA TRP A 179 -15.47 -4.57 12.60
C TRP A 179 -13.94 -4.58 12.67
N THR A 180 -13.29 -5.12 11.64
CA THR A 180 -11.85 -5.16 11.45
C THR A 180 -11.38 -3.92 10.69
N TYR A 181 -12.05 -3.58 9.58
CA TYR A 181 -11.60 -2.53 8.64
C TYR A 181 -12.36 -1.19 8.74
N PHE A 182 -13.38 -1.11 9.60
CA PHE A 182 -14.29 0.02 9.69
C PHE A 182 -14.95 0.32 8.33
N TYR A 183 -14.82 1.55 7.83
CA TYR A 183 -15.27 1.94 6.50
C TYR A 183 -14.12 2.08 5.49
N SER A 184 -12.90 1.70 5.88
CA SER A 184 -11.73 1.82 5.03
C SER A 184 -11.62 0.65 4.07
N VAL A 185 -10.99 0.89 2.92
CA VAL A 185 -10.48 -0.20 2.07
C VAL A 185 -9.14 -0.65 2.63
N ALA A 186 -9.06 -1.81 3.26
CA ALA A 186 -7.81 -2.36 3.79
C ALA A 186 -6.97 -3.03 2.68
N PRO A 187 -5.62 -3.07 2.79
CA PRO A 187 -4.80 -3.81 1.84
C PRO A 187 -5.18 -5.29 1.78
N GLN A 188 -5.64 -5.85 2.90
CA GLN A 188 -6.15 -7.21 2.97
C GLN A 188 -7.40 -7.42 2.10
N GLU A 189 -8.33 -6.47 2.07
CA GLU A 189 -9.52 -6.56 1.22
C GLU A 189 -9.15 -6.53 -0.26
N VAL A 190 -8.19 -5.67 -0.65
CA VAL A 190 -7.66 -5.64 -2.01
C VAL A 190 -7.00 -6.99 -2.37
N TYR A 191 -6.26 -7.59 -1.43
CA TYR A 191 -5.59 -8.87 -1.63
C TYR A 191 -6.56 -10.05 -1.75
N ASP A 192 -7.63 -10.05 -0.96
CA ASP A 192 -8.63 -11.13 -0.95
C ASP A 192 -9.69 -10.95 -2.05
N ASP A 193 -9.69 -9.84 -2.77
CA ASP A 193 -10.66 -9.53 -3.82
C ASP A 193 -10.63 -10.58 -4.95
N PRO A 194 -11.78 -11.14 -5.37
CA PRO A 194 -11.85 -12.17 -6.42
C PRO A 194 -11.37 -11.69 -7.80
N MET A 195 -11.27 -10.38 -8.02
CA MET A 195 -10.68 -9.80 -9.23
C MET A 195 -9.17 -9.84 -9.23
N THR A 196 -8.51 -10.22 -8.13
CA THR A 196 -7.06 -10.40 -8.10
C THR A 196 -6.68 -11.88 -8.15
N TYR A 197 -5.42 -12.16 -8.48
CA TYR A 197 -4.82 -13.48 -8.30
C TYR A 197 -3.31 -13.34 -8.09
N THR A 198 -2.76 -14.16 -7.18
CA THR A 198 -1.33 -14.16 -6.85
C THR A 198 -0.49 -14.72 -7.98
N ILE A 199 0.55 -13.98 -8.35
CA ILE A 199 1.57 -14.40 -9.34
C ILE A 199 2.93 -14.68 -8.68
N TYR A 200 3.16 -14.12 -7.49
CA TYR A 200 4.40 -14.31 -6.74
C TYR A 200 4.12 -14.15 -5.24
N LYS A 201 4.79 -14.95 -4.40
CA LYS A 201 4.81 -14.78 -2.93
C LYS A 201 6.12 -15.34 -2.38
N HIS A 202 6.73 -14.64 -1.43
CA HIS A 202 7.96 -15.07 -0.78
C HIS A 202 8.05 -14.52 0.66
N GLU A 203 8.71 -15.26 1.54
CA GLU A 203 9.01 -14.93 2.94
C GLU A 203 10.53 -15.08 3.15
N ALA A 204 11.19 -14.05 3.69
CA ALA A 204 12.65 -13.94 3.84
C ALA A 204 13.22 -14.69 5.05
#